data_AF-A0A5B9Q9V1-F1
#
_entry.id   AF-A0A5B9Q9V1-F1
#
_cell.length_a   1.000
_cell.length_b   1.000
_cell.length_c   1.000
_cell.angle_alpha   90.00
_cell.angle_beta   90.00
_cell.angle_gamma   90.00
#
_symmetry.space_group_name_H-M   'P 1'
#
loop_
_entity.id
_entity.type
_entity.pdbx_description
1 polymer ?
#
loop_
_entity_poly.entity_id
_entity_poly.type
_entity_poly.pdbx_seq_one_letter_code
_entity_poly.pdbx_strand_id
1 'polypeptide(L)'
;MMLLRKLIESMSRKILTNRNSRQPIGTIYVAVLGVSLIVAVISITAIHIARIEMREVIAVNEISRARLMAESGVEFAVCKIKSNPLWRNEFTSGITNTLSGLLSILTGSGQFDFTLTDSDGDLDDDNQDAVTLRSVGTAGGATSVVEVLLQPTGAGISCLEASLHSAGPIFVQATVVTDQMVSANSDITISGGMSIQGEAWSTGAISGTVTDVTYTNRTPPRVMPDPTTVFEYYIANGTSINSGSIGSHIEQCIISPGSNPYGLGVQNSQGIYVIDCQGGSMTLRNCRIEGTLVFLNAAGGVKLEGSIYWKPAISNFPALMVEGPVQMDWDRNISLSESTTGVNFNPAHTPYNNTSDSDTTDNYTSTLEGLVYIDGNLHVTRSSTYTGVVVVSGTVQADASTNFNYDSKFLNNAPPGFASGADMQIVPGTWKQVAF
;
A
#
# COMPACT_ATOMS: atom_id res chain seq x y z
N MET A 1 -81.87 -8.88 56.01
CA MET A 1 -81.44 -8.52 57.38
C MET A 1 -79.92 -8.46 57.36
N MET A 2 -79.18 -7.43 57.75
CA MET A 2 -79.55 -6.29 58.60
C MET A 2 -78.43 -5.22 58.61
N LEU A 3 -77.69 -5.01 57.50
CA LEU A 3 -76.58 -4.05 57.50
C LEU A 3 -76.51 -3.11 56.29
N LEU A 4 -77.37 -3.29 55.28
CA LEU A 4 -77.45 -2.39 54.10
C LEU A 4 -78.57 -1.33 54.19
N ARG A 5 -79.34 -1.30 55.29
CA ARG A 5 -80.56 -0.47 55.42
C ARG A 5 -80.50 0.64 56.47
N LYS A 6 -79.41 0.76 57.25
CA LYS A 6 -79.30 1.70 58.38
C LYS A 6 -78.42 2.93 58.15
N LEU A 7 -77.76 3.03 57.00
CA LEU A 7 -76.98 4.21 56.62
C LEU A 7 -77.71 5.15 55.64
N ILE A 8 -78.94 4.80 55.25
CA ILE A 8 -79.75 5.54 54.28
C ILE A 8 -80.74 6.53 54.96
N GLU A 9 -80.95 6.49 56.27
CA GLU A 9 -82.04 7.26 56.92
C GLU A 9 -81.66 8.28 58.01
N SER A 10 -80.39 8.38 58.44
CA SER A 10 -80.05 9.15 59.67
C SER A 10 -79.44 10.54 59.48
N MET A 11 -79.50 11.15 58.29
CA MET A 11 -79.14 12.58 58.14
C MET A 11 -80.14 13.35 57.28
N SER A 12 -81.43 13.05 57.50
CA SER A 12 -82.53 13.89 57.06
C SER A 12 -82.97 14.81 58.21
N ARG A 13 -82.82 16.12 57.98
CA ARG A 13 -83.48 17.29 58.64
C ARG A 13 -82.77 17.99 59.81
N LYS A 14 -82.15 19.12 59.46
CA LYS A 14 -82.39 20.45 60.08
C LYS A 14 -81.96 21.53 59.06
N ILE A 15 -82.90 22.06 58.29
CA ILE A 15 -83.58 23.37 58.50
C ILE A 15 -82.63 24.56 58.22
N LEU A 16 -82.74 25.05 56.98
CA LEU A 16 -82.90 26.45 56.56
C LEU A 16 -82.01 27.52 57.24
N THR A 17 -80.90 27.84 56.58
CA THR A 17 -80.45 29.23 56.44
C THR A 17 -80.09 29.51 54.99
N ASN A 18 -80.90 30.37 54.40
CA ASN A 18 -80.80 31.00 53.11
C ASN A 18 -79.45 31.73 52.95
N ARG A 19 -78.61 31.26 52.03
CA ARG A 19 -77.57 32.06 51.40
C ARG A 19 -77.45 31.62 49.95
N ASN A 20 -77.96 32.46 49.04
CA ASN A 20 -77.68 32.41 47.61
C ASN A 20 -76.16 32.41 47.38
N SER A 21 -75.51 31.25 47.42
CA SER A 21 -74.22 31.05 46.76
C SER A 21 -74.54 30.54 45.37
N ARG A 22 -74.58 31.46 44.38
CA ARG A 22 -74.39 31.11 42.97
C ARG A 22 -73.19 30.16 42.92
N GLN A 23 -73.43 28.86 42.73
CA GLN A 23 -72.31 27.95 42.46
C GLN A 23 -71.69 28.41 41.14
N PRO A 24 -70.39 28.70 41.08
CA PRO A 24 -69.76 29.16 39.86
C PRO A 24 -69.69 27.97 38.89
N ILE A 25 -70.68 27.89 37.99
CA ILE A 25 -70.73 26.99 36.82
C ILE A 25 -69.50 27.19 35.91
N GLY A 26 -68.70 28.25 36.13
CA GLY A 26 -67.42 28.47 35.46
C GLY A 26 -66.29 27.49 35.80
N THR A 27 -66.31 26.80 36.95
CA THR A 27 -65.17 25.94 37.36
C THR A 27 -65.01 24.68 36.51
N ILE A 28 -66.10 24.06 36.06
CA ILE A 28 -66.08 22.90 35.15
C ILE A 28 -65.56 23.31 33.77
N TYR A 29 -65.97 24.48 33.28
CA TYR A 29 -65.45 25.03 32.02
C TYR A 29 -63.95 25.28 32.12
N VAL A 30 -63.46 25.86 33.21
CA VAL A 30 -62.01 26.08 33.41
C VAL A 30 -61.25 24.75 33.49
N ALA A 31 -61.80 23.72 34.15
CA ALA A 31 -61.16 22.40 34.21
C ALA A 31 -61.11 21.71 32.84
N VAL A 32 -62.23 21.69 32.09
CA VAL A 32 -62.28 21.08 30.75
C VAL A 32 -61.40 21.85 29.76
N LEU A 33 -61.40 23.18 29.83
CA LEU A 33 -60.58 24.03 28.97
C LEU A 33 -59.09 23.84 29.31
N GLY A 34 -58.74 23.77 30.60
CA GLY A 34 -57.38 23.45 31.06
C GLY A 34 -56.90 22.07 30.59
N VAL A 35 -57.73 21.02 30.71
CA VAL A 35 -57.39 19.68 30.21
C VAL A 35 -57.26 19.68 28.68
N SER A 36 -58.16 20.34 27.95
CA SER A 36 -58.09 20.42 26.49
C SER A 36 -56.84 21.15 25.99
N LEU A 37 -56.40 22.20 26.71
CA LEU A 37 -55.15 22.91 26.42
C LEU A 37 -53.93 22.01 26.63
N ILE A 38 -53.89 21.26 27.72
CA ILE A 38 -52.80 20.32 28.01
C ILE A 38 -52.72 19.24 26.92
N VAL A 39 -53.86 18.65 26.55
CA VAL A 39 -53.93 17.65 25.47
C VAL A 39 -53.47 18.24 24.13
N ALA A 40 -53.88 19.48 23.81
CA ALA A 40 -53.44 20.17 22.59
C ALA A 40 -51.92 20.40 22.58
N VAL A 41 -51.33 20.86 23.70
CA VAL A 41 -49.89 21.08 23.82
C VAL A 41 -49.12 19.76 23.65
N ILE A 42 -49.54 18.69 24.33
CA ILE A 42 -48.93 17.36 24.20
C ILE A 42 -48.97 16.89 22.75
N SER A 43 -50.10 17.07 22.07
CA SER A 43 -50.28 16.66 20.67
C SER A 43 -49.35 17.44 19.73
N ILE A 44 -49.21 18.76 19.93
CA ILE A 44 -48.30 19.61 19.14
C ILE A 44 -46.83 19.22 19.40
N THR A 45 -46.47 18.94 20.65
CA THR A 45 -45.10 18.50 20.99
C THR A 45 -44.78 17.14 20.37
N ALA A 46 -45.70 16.18 20.39
CA ALA A 46 -45.52 14.87 19.76
C ALA A 46 -45.30 14.99 18.24
N ILE A 47 -46.05 15.88 17.57
CA ILE A 47 -45.88 16.14 16.13
C ILE A 47 -44.51 16.79 15.84
N HIS A 48 -44.04 17.69 16.70
CA HIS A 48 -42.71 18.30 16.53
C HIS A 48 -41.59 17.27 16.71
N ILE A 49 -41.68 16.41 17.72
CA ILE A 49 -40.72 15.32 17.96
C ILE A 49 -40.68 14.38 16.75
N ALA A 50 -41.85 13.93 16.26
CA ALA A 50 -41.93 13.07 15.09
C ALA A 50 -41.31 13.69 13.83
N ARG A 51 -41.44 15.01 13.64
CA ARG A 51 -40.79 15.72 12.52
C ARG A 51 -39.28 15.80 12.67
N ILE A 52 -38.77 15.96 13.89
CA ILE A 52 -37.33 15.97 14.17
C ILE A 52 -36.75 14.59 13.92
N GLU A 53 -37.36 13.54 14.48
CA GLU A 53 -36.94 12.14 14.27
C GLU A 53 -36.98 11.76 12.79
N MET A 54 -38.02 12.16 12.06
CA MET A 54 -38.11 11.87 10.63
C MET A 54 -37.00 12.56 9.82
N ARG A 55 -36.62 13.80 10.18
CA ARG A 55 -35.50 14.51 9.53
C ARG A 55 -34.17 13.84 9.84
N GLU A 56 -33.98 13.37 11.07
CA GLU A 56 -32.78 12.64 11.47
C GLU A 56 -32.66 11.32 10.71
N VAL A 57 -33.75 10.54 10.62
CA VAL A 57 -33.77 9.29 9.83
C VAL A 57 -33.49 9.54 8.35
N ILE A 58 -34.05 10.61 7.77
CA ILE A 58 -33.77 10.99 6.39
C ILE A 58 -32.29 11.37 6.23
N ALA A 59 -31.73 12.19 7.13
CA ALA A 59 -30.33 12.62 7.06
C ALA A 59 -29.35 11.43 7.19
N VAL A 60 -29.60 10.50 8.11
CA VAL A 60 -28.78 9.29 8.27
C VAL A 60 -28.84 8.42 7.00
N ASN A 61 -30.04 8.23 6.44
CA ASN A 61 -30.22 7.47 5.20
C ASN A 61 -29.51 8.15 4.01
N GLU A 62 -29.62 9.48 3.89
CA GLU A 62 -28.94 10.26 2.86
C GLU A 62 -27.42 10.17 2.99
N ILE A 63 -26.85 10.25 4.20
CA ILE A 63 -25.41 10.10 4.44
C ILE A 63 -24.93 8.70 4.03
N SER A 64 -25.64 7.64 4.46
CA SER A 64 -25.28 6.26 4.07
C SER A 64 -25.34 6.06 2.56
N ARG A 65 -26.34 6.64 1.89
CA ARG A 65 -26.47 6.57 0.43
C ARG A 65 -25.38 7.36 -0.28
N ALA A 66 -25.06 8.58 0.16
CA ALA A 66 -23.98 9.39 -0.40
C ALA A 66 -22.63 8.65 -0.31
N ARG A 67 -22.38 7.96 0.81
CA ARG A 67 -21.17 7.13 0.98
C ARG A 67 -21.13 5.96 0.00
N LEU A 68 -22.22 5.20 -0.12
CA LEU A 68 -22.30 4.09 -1.09
C LEU A 68 -22.12 4.57 -2.53
N MET A 69 -22.62 5.77 -2.87
CA MET A 69 -22.42 6.37 -4.19
C MET A 69 -20.95 6.73 -4.42
N ALA A 70 -20.25 7.29 -3.43
CA ALA A 70 -18.83 7.60 -3.54
C ALA A 70 -17.98 6.32 -3.71
N GLU A 71 -18.26 5.26 -2.94
CA GLU A 71 -17.59 3.96 -3.10
C GLU A 71 -17.89 3.33 -4.48
N SER A 72 -19.14 3.40 -4.93
CA SER A 72 -19.54 2.92 -6.27
C SER A 72 -18.87 3.70 -7.40
N GLY A 73 -18.62 5.00 -7.19
CA GLY A 73 -17.93 5.83 -8.16
C GLY A 73 -16.46 5.48 -8.34
N VAL A 74 -15.79 5.03 -7.27
CA VAL A 74 -14.45 4.46 -7.35
C VAL A 74 -14.44 3.20 -8.22
N GLU A 75 -15.34 2.25 -7.93
CA GLU A 75 -15.45 1.00 -8.70
C GLU A 75 -15.77 1.24 -10.17
N PHE A 76 -16.67 2.20 -10.44
CA PHE A 76 -17.01 2.59 -11.80
C PHE A 76 -15.81 3.19 -12.55
N ALA A 77 -15.06 4.10 -11.92
CA ALA A 77 -13.89 4.72 -12.53
C ALA A 77 -12.79 3.68 -12.82
N VAL A 78 -12.53 2.75 -11.90
CA VAL A 78 -11.57 1.65 -12.12
C VAL A 78 -12.02 0.75 -13.28
N CYS A 79 -13.31 0.42 -13.36
CA CYS A 79 -13.87 -0.34 -14.48
C CYS A 79 -13.69 0.40 -15.82
N LYS A 80 -13.92 1.73 -15.82
CA LYS A 80 -13.72 2.57 -17.00
C LYS A 80 -12.27 2.58 -17.46
N ILE A 81 -11.33 2.78 -16.54
CA ILE A 81 -9.89 2.73 -16.79
C ILE A 81 -9.50 1.38 -17.42
N LYS A 82 -9.90 0.27 -16.80
CA LYS A 82 -9.60 -1.08 -17.31
C LYS A 82 -10.22 -1.37 -18.68
N SER A 83 -11.38 -0.79 -18.98
CA SER A 83 -12.05 -0.99 -20.27
C SER A 83 -11.46 -0.14 -21.41
N ASN A 84 -10.62 0.86 -21.09
CA ASN A 84 -10.12 1.82 -22.07
C ASN A 84 -8.60 1.97 -22.00
N PRO A 85 -7.84 1.39 -22.95
CA PRO A 85 -6.39 1.56 -23.02
C PRO A 85 -5.90 3.01 -23.20
N LEU A 86 -6.77 3.92 -23.65
CA LEU A 86 -6.45 5.33 -23.91
C LEU A 86 -6.97 6.26 -22.81
N TRP A 87 -7.35 5.75 -21.64
CA TRP A 87 -7.97 6.55 -20.59
C TRP A 87 -7.12 7.77 -20.18
N ARG A 88 -5.78 7.64 -20.16
CA ARG A 88 -4.84 8.73 -19.85
C ARG A 88 -4.96 9.91 -20.83
N ASN A 89 -5.32 9.64 -22.09
CA ASN A 89 -5.54 10.65 -23.12
C ASN A 89 -6.96 11.24 -23.08
N GLU A 90 -7.94 10.49 -22.56
CA GLU A 90 -9.34 10.91 -22.51
C GLU A 90 -9.67 11.74 -21.26
N PHE A 91 -8.99 11.45 -20.15
CA PHE A 91 -9.15 12.17 -18.91
C PHE A 91 -8.08 13.24 -18.76
N THR A 92 -8.42 14.31 -18.06
CA THR A 92 -7.48 15.39 -17.74
C THR A 92 -7.29 15.43 -16.23
N SER A 93 -6.03 15.52 -15.79
CA SER A 93 -5.69 15.62 -14.38
C SER A 93 -6.44 16.76 -13.70
N GLY A 94 -7.02 16.49 -12.52
CA GLY A 94 -7.75 17.46 -11.71
C GLY A 94 -9.13 17.85 -12.23
N ILE A 95 -9.57 17.35 -13.39
CA ILE A 95 -10.89 17.66 -13.95
C ILE A 95 -11.92 16.62 -13.49
N THR A 96 -13.01 17.11 -12.89
CA THR A 96 -14.13 16.26 -12.48
C THR A 96 -14.90 15.76 -13.69
N ASN A 97 -14.96 14.44 -13.83
CA ASN A 97 -15.76 13.75 -14.83
C ASN A 97 -17.19 13.61 -14.32
N THR A 98 -18.07 14.48 -14.81
CA THR A 98 -19.47 14.49 -14.39
C THR A 98 -20.26 13.44 -15.14
N LEU A 99 -20.93 12.53 -14.41
CA LEU A 99 -21.76 11.47 -15.01
C LEU A 99 -23.25 11.86 -15.07
N SER A 100 -23.55 13.12 -14.73
CA SER A 100 -24.88 13.71 -14.53
C SER A 100 -25.89 13.55 -15.70
N GLY A 101 -25.44 13.17 -16.90
CA GLY A 101 -26.32 12.92 -18.05
C GLY A 101 -26.81 11.47 -18.23
N LEU A 102 -26.06 10.47 -17.76
CA LEU A 102 -26.31 9.05 -18.07
C LEU A 102 -26.98 8.27 -16.93
N LEU A 103 -26.76 8.68 -15.69
CA LEU A 103 -27.26 7.96 -14.50
C LEU A 103 -28.48 8.62 -13.84
N SER A 104 -28.84 9.86 -14.21
CA SER A 104 -30.03 10.55 -13.67
C SER A 104 -31.36 9.92 -14.08
N ILE A 105 -31.34 9.02 -15.08
CA ILE A 105 -32.51 8.28 -15.58
C ILE A 105 -32.78 7.02 -14.72
N LEU A 106 -31.78 6.51 -14.00
CA LEU A 106 -31.89 5.29 -13.19
C LEU A 106 -32.11 5.63 -11.72
N THR A 107 -33.34 6.04 -11.41
CA THR A 107 -33.95 6.11 -10.06
C THR A 107 -33.31 7.13 -9.11
N GLY A 108 -34.12 7.83 -8.30
CA GLY A 108 -33.68 8.86 -7.34
C GLY A 108 -32.84 8.34 -6.16
N SER A 109 -31.75 7.63 -6.48
CA SER A 109 -30.92 6.77 -5.63
C SER A 109 -29.59 7.45 -5.22
N GLY A 110 -29.17 8.50 -5.93
CA GLY A 110 -27.96 9.28 -5.67
C GLY A 110 -27.20 9.51 -6.96
N GLN A 111 -26.13 10.31 -6.92
CA GLN A 111 -25.23 10.53 -8.05
C GLN A 111 -23.80 10.42 -7.56
N PHE A 112 -22.88 10.10 -8.46
CA PHE A 112 -21.46 10.22 -8.19
C PHE A 112 -20.74 10.83 -9.38
N ASP A 113 -19.70 11.58 -9.07
CA ASP A 113 -18.70 12.06 -10.02
C ASP A 113 -17.32 11.57 -9.56
N PHE A 114 -16.35 11.58 -10.46
CA PHE A 114 -14.98 11.21 -10.11
C PHE A 114 -13.96 12.14 -10.76
N THR A 115 -12.85 12.35 -10.08
CA THR A 115 -11.71 13.14 -10.53
C THR A 115 -10.48 12.26 -10.43
N LEU A 116 -9.66 12.27 -11.47
CA LEU A 116 -8.34 11.66 -11.49
C LEU A 116 -7.31 12.77 -11.34
N THR A 117 -6.33 12.59 -10.47
CA THR A 117 -5.28 13.58 -10.21
C THR A 117 -3.94 12.87 -10.22
N ASP A 118 -3.07 13.31 -11.12
CA ASP A 118 -1.65 12.97 -11.12
C ASP A 118 -0.86 13.88 -10.18
N SER A 119 0.31 13.41 -9.74
CA SER A 119 1.22 14.10 -8.84
C SER A 119 1.82 15.37 -9.46
N ASP A 120 2.07 15.34 -10.76
CA ASP A 120 2.70 16.42 -11.52
C ASP A 120 1.69 17.27 -12.33
N GLY A 121 0.48 16.74 -12.51
CA GLY A 121 -0.64 17.40 -13.19
C GLY A 121 -0.84 16.98 -14.65
N ASP A 122 -0.07 16.04 -15.18
CA ASP A 122 -0.29 15.42 -16.50
C ASP A 122 -0.65 13.94 -16.32
N LEU A 123 -1.57 13.40 -17.11
CA LEU A 123 -1.91 11.97 -17.03
C LEU A 123 -1.25 11.16 -18.15
N ASP A 124 -0.70 11.78 -19.19
CA ASP A 124 -0.26 11.10 -20.42
C ASP A 124 1.26 11.01 -20.59
N ASP A 125 2.03 11.68 -19.75
CA ASP A 125 3.48 11.80 -19.89
C ASP A 125 4.25 10.58 -19.35
N ASP A 126 3.87 10.03 -18.20
CA ASP A 126 4.38 8.76 -17.69
C ASP A 126 3.26 7.75 -17.39
N ASN A 127 3.39 6.56 -17.99
CA ASN A 127 2.46 5.45 -17.80
C ASN A 127 2.77 4.61 -16.55
N GLN A 128 3.81 4.98 -15.81
CA GLN A 128 4.17 4.42 -14.50
C GLN A 128 3.51 5.18 -13.35
N ASP A 129 2.98 6.38 -13.60
CA ASP A 129 2.51 7.26 -12.54
C ASP A 129 1.30 6.71 -11.81
N ALA A 130 1.35 6.83 -10.49
CA ALA A 130 0.22 6.54 -9.64
C ALA A 130 -0.79 7.69 -9.72
N VAL A 131 -2.07 7.35 -9.82
CA VAL A 131 -3.14 8.34 -9.97
C VAL A 131 -4.04 8.32 -8.77
N THR A 132 -4.26 9.49 -8.18
CA THR A 132 -5.24 9.67 -7.12
C THR A 132 -6.64 9.75 -7.71
N LEU A 133 -7.49 8.80 -7.33
CA LEU A 133 -8.89 8.76 -7.72
C LEU A 133 -9.76 9.27 -6.58
N ARG A 134 -10.39 10.42 -6.79
CA ARG A 134 -11.36 11.03 -5.88
C ARG A 134 -12.76 10.85 -6.42
N SER A 135 -13.65 10.20 -5.67
CA SER A 135 -15.07 10.10 -6.02
C SER A 135 -15.95 10.87 -5.03
N VAL A 136 -16.86 11.68 -5.58
CA VAL A 136 -17.84 12.46 -4.84
C VAL A 136 -19.21 11.83 -5.04
N GLY A 137 -19.78 11.27 -3.99
CA GLY A 137 -21.15 10.76 -3.97
C GLY A 137 -22.11 11.74 -3.32
N THR A 138 -23.28 11.96 -3.94
CA THR A 138 -24.35 12.82 -3.43
C THR A 138 -25.67 12.07 -3.36
N ALA A 139 -26.44 12.30 -2.29
CA ALA A 139 -27.79 11.77 -2.13
C ALA A 139 -28.64 12.74 -1.29
N GLY A 140 -29.68 13.32 -1.89
CA GLY A 140 -30.49 14.34 -1.22
C GLY A 140 -29.65 15.58 -0.88
N GLY A 141 -29.57 15.93 0.41
CA GLY A 141 -28.70 17.00 0.90
C GLY A 141 -27.32 16.54 1.40
N ALA A 142 -27.03 15.23 1.37
CA ALA A 142 -25.77 14.69 1.86
C ALA A 142 -24.74 14.50 0.74
N THR A 143 -23.48 14.78 1.06
CA THR A 143 -22.31 14.56 0.21
C THR A 143 -21.28 13.73 0.97
N SER A 144 -20.70 12.75 0.32
CA SER A 144 -19.58 11.96 0.82
C SER A 144 -18.48 11.91 -0.23
N VAL A 145 -17.23 11.96 0.21
CA VAL A 145 -16.08 11.88 -0.70
C VAL A 145 -15.14 10.78 -0.25
N VAL A 146 -14.73 9.97 -1.20
CA VAL A 146 -13.77 8.88 -1.01
C VAL A 146 -12.60 9.11 -1.95
N GLU A 147 -11.40 8.90 -1.45
CA GLU A 147 -10.18 8.98 -2.23
C GLU A 147 -9.40 7.67 -2.10
N VAL A 148 -8.84 7.20 -3.21
CA VAL A 148 -7.99 6.01 -3.30
C VAL A 148 -6.80 6.32 -4.21
N LEU A 149 -5.69 5.62 -3.99
CA LEU A 149 -4.55 5.65 -4.92
C LEU A 149 -4.66 4.48 -5.90
N LEU A 150 -4.50 4.77 -7.18
CA LEU A 150 -4.39 3.76 -8.23
C LEU A 150 -2.93 3.67 -8.68
N GLN A 151 -2.43 2.46 -8.88
CA GLN A 151 -1.09 2.23 -9.43
C GLN A 151 -1.16 1.31 -10.65
N PRO A 152 -0.22 1.42 -11.60
CA PRO A 152 -0.13 0.48 -12.71
C PRO A 152 0.04 -0.97 -12.23
N THR A 153 -0.51 -1.90 -12.98
CA THR A 153 -0.41 -3.34 -12.71
C THR A 153 -0.22 -4.13 -14.00
N GLY A 154 0.31 -5.35 -13.87
CA GLY A 154 0.39 -6.30 -14.97
C GLY A 154 1.82 -6.64 -15.33
N ALA A 155 2.13 -6.56 -16.63
CA ALA A 155 3.44 -6.87 -17.16
C ALA A 155 4.49 -5.87 -16.63
N GLY A 156 5.66 -6.39 -16.32
CA GLY A 156 6.79 -5.60 -15.90
C GLY A 156 7.36 -4.75 -17.01
N ILE A 157 7.97 -3.64 -16.62
CA ILE A 157 8.74 -2.79 -17.51
C ILE A 157 9.94 -3.55 -18.10
N SER A 158 10.46 -3.07 -19.22
CA SER A 158 11.44 -3.82 -20.00
C SER A 158 12.79 -4.03 -19.32
N CYS A 159 13.16 -3.29 -18.26
CA CYS A 159 14.35 -3.63 -17.49
C CYS A 159 14.24 -5.00 -16.77
N LEU A 160 13.02 -5.48 -16.53
CA LEU A 160 12.76 -6.76 -15.85
C LEU A 160 12.91 -7.99 -16.75
N GLU A 161 13.16 -7.83 -18.05
CA GLU A 161 13.44 -8.96 -18.94
C GLU A 161 14.87 -9.53 -18.78
N ALA A 162 15.74 -8.76 -18.12
CA ALA A 162 17.14 -9.11 -17.87
C ALA A 162 17.35 -9.59 -16.45
N SER A 163 18.36 -10.42 -16.24
CA SER A 163 18.79 -10.86 -14.91
C SER A 163 19.49 -9.74 -14.13
N LEU A 164 20.24 -8.91 -14.84
CA LEU A 164 20.89 -7.69 -14.38
C LEU A 164 20.62 -6.60 -15.42
N HIS A 165 20.08 -5.48 -14.98
CA HIS A 165 19.92 -4.27 -15.79
C HIS A 165 20.54 -3.07 -15.10
N SER A 166 21.24 -2.24 -15.87
CA SER A 166 21.85 -0.99 -15.42
C SER A 166 21.44 0.16 -16.35
N ALA A 167 20.94 1.27 -15.82
CA ALA A 167 20.72 2.45 -16.66
C ALA A 167 22.06 3.12 -17.05
N GLY A 168 23.06 3.06 -16.17
CA GLY A 168 24.44 3.47 -16.46
C GLY A 168 25.31 2.33 -17.02
N PRO A 169 26.63 2.55 -17.16
CA PRO A 169 27.55 1.56 -17.70
C PRO A 169 27.74 0.36 -16.76
N ILE A 170 28.07 -0.79 -17.35
CA ILE A 170 28.46 -2.00 -16.60
C ILE A 170 29.95 -2.26 -16.82
N PHE A 171 30.72 -2.33 -15.74
CA PHE A 171 32.13 -2.71 -15.74
C PHE A 171 32.29 -4.11 -15.14
N VAL A 172 32.84 -5.03 -15.92
CA VAL A 172 33.05 -6.42 -15.52
C VAL A 172 34.56 -6.68 -15.42
N GLN A 173 35.02 -6.96 -14.19
CA GLN A 173 36.41 -7.32 -13.87
C GLN A 173 36.53 -8.75 -13.31
N ALA A 174 35.44 -9.51 -13.30
CA ALA A 174 35.38 -10.93 -12.96
C ALA A 174 34.33 -11.67 -13.80
N THR A 175 34.31 -13.00 -13.79
CA THR A 175 33.29 -13.77 -14.54
C THR A 175 31.89 -13.53 -14.00
N VAL A 176 30.98 -13.07 -14.86
CA VAL A 176 29.54 -12.98 -14.58
C VAL A 176 28.86 -14.14 -15.30
N VAL A 177 28.05 -14.92 -14.58
CA VAL A 177 27.25 -16.01 -15.14
C VAL A 177 25.79 -15.62 -15.05
N THR A 178 25.06 -15.75 -16.16
CA THR A 178 23.61 -15.54 -16.21
C THR A 178 22.94 -16.64 -17.03
N ASP A 179 21.74 -17.02 -16.64
CA ASP A 179 20.85 -17.91 -17.41
C ASP A 179 19.88 -17.13 -18.33
N GLN A 180 20.03 -15.81 -18.40
CA GLN A 180 19.28 -14.90 -19.25
C GLN A 180 20.26 -13.88 -19.85
N MET A 181 19.93 -12.59 -19.79
CA MET A 181 20.78 -11.51 -20.32
C MET A 181 21.24 -10.57 -19.21
N VAL A 182 22.45 -10.02 -19.39
CA VAL A 182 22.92 -8.80 -18.73
C VAL A 182 22.65 -7.63 -19.67
N SER A 183 22.08 -6.54 -19.16
CA SER A 183 21.71 -5.41 -20.01
C SER A 183 22.08 -4.05 -19.44
N ALA A 184 22.40 -3.10 -20.32
CA ALA A 184 22.70 -1.73 -19.96
C ALA A 184 22.05 -0.70 -20.91
N ASN A 185 21.57 0.43 -20.38
CA ASN A 185 21.25 1.61 -21.19
C ASN A 185 22.48 2.49 -21.47
N SER A 186 23.67 1.92 -21.29
CA SER A 186 24.98 2.49 -21.62
C SER A 186 25.93 1.37 -22.04
N ASP A 187 27.24 1.64 -22.09
CA ASP A 187 28.26 0.69 -22.49
C ASP A 187 28.41 -0.49 -21.49
N ILE A 188 28.76 -1.66 -22.02
CA ILE A 188 29.22 -2.81 -21.22
C ILE A 188 30.70 -3.04 -21.52
N THR A 189 31.55 -2.92 -20.50
CA THR A 189 33.00 -3.08 -20.62
C THR A 189 33.47 -4.26 -19.80
N ILE A 190 33.99 -5.28 -20.48
CA ILE A 190 34.55 -6.49 -19.88
C ILE A 190 36.06 -6.45 -20.07
N SER A 191 36.80 -6.52 -18.96
CA SER A 191 38.25 -6.34 -18.94
C SER A 191 38.98 -7.51 -18.28
N GLY A 192 40.31 -7.53 -18.36
CA GLY A 192 41.13 -8.50 -17.62
C GLY A 192 41.06 -9.96 -18.10
N GLY A 193 40.57 -10.22 -19.32
CA GLY A 193 40.37 -11.58 -19.83
C GLY A 193 39.16 -12.30 -19.22
N MET A 194 38.27 -11.55 -18.56
CA MET A 194 37.03 -12.06 -17.98
C MET A 194 35.93 -12.16 -19.05
N SER A 195 34.83 -12.79 -18.68
CA SER A 195 33.68 -12.95 -19.57
C SER A 195 32.35 -12.80 -18.87
N ILE A 196 31.34 -12.41 -19.65
CA ILE A 196 29.94 -12.67 -19.33
C ILE A 196 29.59 -14.01 -19.99
N GLN A 197 29.18 -14.98 -19.17
CA GLN A 197 28.65 -16.27 -19.60
C GLN A 197 27.13 -16.14 -19.69
N GLY A 198 26.61 -16.02 -20.90
CA GLY A 198 25.22 -15.69 -21.19
C GLY A 198 25.10 -14.57 -22.24
N GLU A 199 23.91 -13.99 -22.38
CA GLU A 199 23.64 -12.92 -23.34
C GLU A 199 23.98 -11.53 -22.77
N ALA A 200 24.35 -10.61 -23.66
CA ALA A 200 24.59 -9.21 -23.30
C ALA A 200 23.86 -8.25 -24.23
N TRP A 201 23.16 -7.26 -23.67
CA TRP A 201 22.41 -6.24 -24.40
C TRP A 201 22.82 -4.84 -23.97
N SER A 202 23.07 -3.94 -24.91
CA SER A 202 23.50 -2.58 -24.61
C SER A 202 22.96 -1.60 -25.63
N THR A 203 22.53 -0.42 -25.17
CA THR A 203 22.27 0.72 -26.07
C THR A 203 23.54 1.36 -26.61
N GLY A 204 24.68 1.11 -25.96
CA GLY A 204 26.01 1.53 -26.36
C GLY A 204 26.87 0.38 -26.90
N ALA A 205 28.17 0.50 -26.71
CA ALA A 205 29.15 -0.51 -27.10
C ALA A 205 29.26 -1.62 -26.06
N ILE A 206 29.48 -2.86 -26.54
CA ILE A 206 29.90 -3.99 -25.72
C ILE A 206 31.36 -4.30 -26.08
N SER A 207 32.26 -4.25 -25.11
CA SER A 207 33.68 -4.55 -25.28
C SER A 207 34.13 -5.70 -24.38
N GLY A 208 35.02 -6.56 -24.90
CA GLY A 208 35.51 -7.77 -24.22
C GLY A 208 34.76 -9.04 -24.63
N THR A 209 34.69 -10.04 -23.75
CA THR A 209 34.22 -11.40 -24.10
C THR A 209 32.84 -11.71 -23.54
N VAL A 210 31.89 -12.00 -24.42
CA VAL A 210 30.56 -12.55 -24.10
C VAL A 210 30.48 -13.92 -24.77
N THR A 211 30.02 -14.95 -24.06
CA THR A 211 30.02 -16.32 -24.59
C THR A 211 28.92 -16.57 -25.61
N ASP A 212 27.77 -15.92 -25.46
CA ASP A 212 26.59 -16.18 -26.26
C ASP A 212 26.34 -15.01 -27.23
N VAL A 213 25.12 -14.44 -27.22
CA VAL A 213 24.73 -13.38 -28.16
C VAL A 213 25.01 -11.99 -27.58
N THR A 214 25.57 -11.11 -28.41
CA THR A 214 25.76 -9.68 -28.10
C THR A 214 24.80 -8.83 -28.90
N TYR A 215 24.03 -7.99 -28.21
CA TYR A 215 23.15 -6.99 -28.79
C TYR A 215 23.69 -5.58 -28.50
N THR A 216 24.54 -5.05 -29.38
CA THR A 216 25.14 -3.70 -29.24
C THR A 216 24.30 -2.62 -29.91
N ASN A 217 24.45 -1.36 -29.49
CA ASN A 217 23.84 -0.17 -30.11
C ASN A 217 22.31 -0.29 -30.27
N ARG A 218 21.65 -0.88 -29.28
CA ARG A 218 20.21 -1.13 -29.31
C ARG A 218 19.43 0.14 -28.99
N THR A 219 18.25 0.26 -29.60
CA THR A 219 17.33 1.37 -29.40
C THR A 219 15.89 0.83 -29.54
N PRO A 220 14.92 1.32 -28.75
CA PRO A 220 15.07 2.28 -27.64
C PRO A 220 15.79 1.70 -26.41
N PRO A 221 16.23 2.54 -25.44
CA PRO A 221 16.67 2.07 -24.12
C PRO A 221 15.54 1.30 -23.42
N ARG A 222 15.92 0.39 -22.50
CA ARG A 222 14.95 -0.29 -21.63
C ARG A 222 14.38 0.72 -20.63
N VAL A 223 13.09 0.58 -20.34
CA VAL A 223 12.35 1.46 -19.41
C VAL A 223 12.77 1.12 -17.99
N MET A 224 13.07 2.16 -17.22
CA MET A 224 13.46 2.09 -15.82
C MET A 224 12.27 2.45 -14.92
N PRO A 225 12.21 1.91 -13.68
CA PRO A 225 11.29 2.42 -12.68
C PRO A 225 11.56 3.91 -12.46
N ASP A 226 10.50 4.71 -12.34
CA ASP A 226 10.65 6.09 -11.92
C ASP A 226 11.15 6.14 -10.46
N PRO A 227 12.34 6.73 -10.20
CA PRO A 227 12.91 6.79 -8.86
C PRO A 227 12.04 7.56 -7.85
N THR A 228 11.12 8.42 -8.30
CA THR A 228 10.28 9.19 -7.39
C THR A 228 9.07 8.40 -6.88
N THR A 229 8.45 7.59 -7.74
CA THR A 229 7.22 6.85 -7.42
C THR A 229 7.47 5.40 -6.99
N VAL A 230 8.59 4.77 -7.38
CA VAL A 230 8.86 3.34 -7.14
C VAL A 230 8.82 2.95 -5.65
N PHE A 231 9.15 3.88 -4.74
CA PHE A 231 9.17 3.63 -3.30
C PHE A 231 7.81 3.85 -2.60
N GLU A 232 6.87 4.58 -3.20
CA GLU A 232 5.67 5.08 -2.52
C GLU A 232 4.81 3.97 -1.92
N TYR A 233 4.59 2.88 -2.67
CA TYR A 233 3.83 1.72 -2.20
C TYR A 233 4.44 1.15 -0.90
N TYR A 234 5.76 1.00 -0.87
CA TYR A 234 6.46 0.38 0.23
C TYR A 234 6.57 1.30 1.44
N ILE A 235 6.62 2.62 1.23
CA ILE A 235 6.54 3.62 2.30
C ILE A 235 5.14 3.61 2.91
N ALA A 236 4.09 3.55 2.09
CA ALA A 236 2.70 3.59 2.55
C ALA A 236 2.27 2.30 3.29
N ASN A 237 2.76 1.13 2.85
CA ASN A 237 2.38 -0.18 3.40
C ASN A 237 3.43 -0.76 4.37
N GLY A 238 4.61 -0.16 4.45
CA GLY A 238 5.72 -0.62 5.27
C GLY A 238 5.66 -0.17 6.72
N THR A 239 6.38 -0.90 7.57
CA THR A 239 6.63 -0.47 8.96
C THR A 239 7.95 0.27 9.03
N SER A 240 7.90 1.55 9.43
CA SER A 240 9.11 2.34 9.63
C SER A 240 9.92 1.80 10.81
N ILE A 241 11.21 1.55 10.57
CA ILE A 241 12.18 1.28 11.62
C ILE A 241 13.07 2.52 11.76
N ASN A 242 13.02 3.13 12.94
CA ASN A 242 13.81 4.32 13.24
C ASN A 242 15.31 3.98 13.19
N SER A 243 16.09 4.66 12.36
CA SER A 243 17.54 4.44 12.24
C SER A 243 18.29 4.65 13.56
N GLY A 244 17.81 5.51 14.45
CA GLY A 244 18.34 5.65 15.80
C GLY A 244 18.19 4.40 16.69
N SER A 245 17.25 3.49 16.37
CA SER A 245 17.09 2.21 17.08
C SER A 245 18.00 1.10 16.56
N ILE A 246 18.55 1.27 15.36
CA ILE A 246 19.41 0.30 14.66
C ILE A 246 20.88 0.76 14.72
N GLY A 247 21.13 2.06 14.85
CA GLY A 247 22.44 2.64 14.56
C GLY A 247 22.75 2.54 13.07
N SER A 248 23.98 2.15 12.73
CA SER A 248 24.44 1.97 11.35
C SER A 248 24.61 0.51 10.95
N HIS A 249 24.08 -0.46 11.73
CA HIS A 249 24.29 -1.89 11.51
C HIS A 249 23.03 -2.71 11.80
N ILE A 250 22.67 -3.60 10.86
CA ILE A 250 21.70 -4.68 11.05
C ILE A 250 22.50 -5.98 11.06
N GLU A 251 22.64 -6.60 12.21
CA GLU A 251 23.48 -7.79 12.33
C GLU A 251 22.88 -8.91 13.16
N GLN A 252 23.22 -10.16 12.80
CA GLN A 252 22.93 -11.36 13.58
C GLN A 252 21.46 -11.49 13.98
N CYS A 253 20.55 -11.23 13.03
CA CYS A 253 19.13 -11.15 13.33
C CYS A 253 18.26 -11.77 12.24
N ILE A 254 16.99 -12.00 12.60
CA ILE A 254 15.93 -12.34 11.67
C ILE A 254 14.97 -11.17 11.55
N ILE A 255 14.71 -10.76 10.30
CA ILE A 255 13.61 -9.85 9.98
C ILE A 255 12.61 -10.60 9.10
N SER A 256 11.35 -10.64 9.52
CA SER A 256 10.26 -11.34 8.83
C SER A 256 8.90 -10.75 9.18
N PRO A 257 7.77 -11.21 8.60
CA PRO A 257 6.45 -10.76 9.04
C PRO A 257 6.15 -11.12 10.51
N GLY A 258 6.78 -12.18 11.02
CA GLY A 258 6.63 -12.65 12.40
C GLY A 258 7.74 -12.19 13.35
N SER A 259 8.74 -11.44 12.88
CA SER A 259 9.87 -10.96 13.69
C SER A 259 10.39 -9.62 13.19
N ASN A 260 10.35 -8.61 14.06
CA ASN A 260 11.11 -7.38 13.88
C ASN A 260 11.87 -7.12 15.19
N PRO A 261 13.22 -7.27 15.21
CA PRO A 261 14.01 -7.04 16.41
C PRO A 261 14.21 -5.54 16.70
N TYR A 262 13.83 -4.67 15.77
CA TYR A 262 13.97 -3.23 15.86
C TYR A 262 12.60 -2.53 16.01
N GLY A 263 12.60 -1.22 16.27
CA GLY A 263 11.38 -0.40 16.23
C GLY A 263 10.22 -0.92 17.08
N LEU A 264 10.35 -0.89 18.42
CA LEU A 264 9.36 -1.39 19.40
C LEU A 264 8.82 -2.81 19.14
N GLY A 265 9.43 -3.58 18.23
CA GLY A 265 8.94 -4.90 17.82
C GLY A 265 7.69 -4.86 16.95
N VAL A 266 7.39 -3.73 16.29
CA VAL A 266 6.22 -3.63 15.42
C VAL A 266 6.45 -4.50 14.17
N GLN A 267 5.58 -5.50 14.00
CA GLN A 267 5.61 -6.44 12.90
C GLN A 267 4.79 -5.92 11.71
N ASN A 268 5.18 -6.31 10.51
CA ASN A 268 4.43 -6.02 9.29
C ASN A 268 3.97 -7.34 8.64
N SER A 269 2.66 -7.56 8.48
CA SER A 269 2.14 -8.81 7.91
C SER A 269 2.56 -9.05 6.45
N GLN A 270 2.94 -8.01 5.72
CA GLN A 270 3.50 -8.10 4.36
C GLN A 270 5.02 -8.22 4.35
N GLY A 271 5.68 -8.10 5.51
CA GLY A 271 7.13 -8.17 5.65
C GLY A 271 7.87 -6.97 5.07
N ILE A 272 7.22 -5.80 4.92
CA ILE A 272 7.84 -4.58 4.40
C ILE A 272 8.36 -3.73 5.58
N TYR A 273 9.65 -3.41 5.56
CA TYR A 273 10.29 -2.56 6.56
C TYR A 273 11.08 -1.43 5.89
N VAL A 274 10.86 -0.21 6.37
CA VAL A 274 11.39 1.02 5.77
C VAL A 274 12.33 1.70 6.74
N ILE A 275 13.56 1.95 6.31
CA ILE A 275 14.62 2.55 7.12
C ILE A 275 15.10 3.81 6.43
N ASP A 276 14.85 4.95 7.06
CA ASP A 276 15.43 6.23 6.63
C ASP A 276 16.84 6.38 7.20
N CYS A 277 17.84 6.34 6.33
CA CYS A 277 19.25 6.43 6.68
C CYS A 277 19.70 7.88 6.96
N GLN A 278 18.86 8.89 6.70
CA GLN A 278 19.14 10.30 6.97
C GLN A 278 20.47 10.80 6.38
N GLY A 279 20.84 10.30 5.20
CA GLY A 279 22.11 10.57 4.52
C GLY A 279 23.29 9.71 4.98
N GLY A 280 23.11 8.88 6.02
CA GLY A 280 24.12 7.99 6.57
C GLY A 280 24.36 6.72 5.73
N SER A 281 25.18 5.83 6.28
CA SER A 281 25.41 4.49 5.75
C SER A 281 24.76 3.42 6.61
N MET A 282 24.47 2.27 6.00
CA MET A 282 23.92 1.11 6.68
C MET A 282 24.71 -0.14 6.31
N THR A 283 25.09 -0.93 7.30
CA THR A 283 25.73 -2.23 7.06
C THR A 283 24.79 -3.35 7.48
N LEU A 284 24.58 -4.33 6.61
CA LEU A 284 23.78 -5.51 6.89
C LEU A 284 24.67 -6.76 6.86
N ARG A 285 24.66 -7.54 7.94
CA ARG A 285 25.60 -8.64 8.11
C ARG A 285 25.00 -9.84 8.86
N ASN A 286 25.27 -11.06 8.38
CA ASN A 286 24.94 -12.28 9.14
C ASN A 286 23.44 -12.38 9.49
N CYS A 287 22.56 -12.11 8.53
CA CYS A 287 21.12 -12.01 8.76
C CYS A 287 20.34 -13.00 7.90
N ARG A 288 19.21 -13.47 8.44
CA ARG A 288 18.15 -14.11 7.67
C ARG A 288 17.02 -13.10 7.48
N ILE A 289 16.65 -12.79 6.25
CA ILE A 289 15.59 -11.84 5.94
C ILE A 289 14.53 -12.55 5.10
N GLU A 290 13.30 -12.49 5.58
CA GLU A 290 12.11 -12.94 4.88
C GLU A 290 11.18 -11.75 4.74
N GLY A 291 11.47 -10.86 3.79
CA GLY A 291 10.81 -9.56 3.71
C GLY A 291 11.44 -8.61 2.71
N THR A 292 10.79 -7.47 2.54
CA THR A 292 11.28 -6.34 1.74
C THR A 292 11.92 -5.32 2.67
N LEU A 293 13.21 -5.05 2.52
CA LEU A 293 13.84 -3.90 3.18
C LEU A 293 13.99 -2.76 2.19
N VAL A 294 13.54 -1.58 2.61
CA VAL A 294 13.66 -0.33 1.87
C VAL A 294 14.58 0.60 2.65
N PHE A 295 15.71 0.96 2.05
CA PHE A 295 16.64 1.94 2.59
C PHE A 295 16.47 3.27 1.86
N LEU A 296 15.94 4.27 2.55
CA LEU A 296 15.75 5.63 2.02
C LEU A 296 16.90 6.53 2.44
N ASN A 297 17.18 7.55 1.63
CA ASN A 297 18.22 8.56 1.87
C ASN A 297 19.59 7.96 2.26
N ALA A 298 20.00 6.85 1.66
CA ALA A 298 21.22 6.12 2.00
C ALA A 298 22.44 6.66 1.24
N ALA A 299 22.67 7.97 1.26
CA ALA A 299 23.76 8.62 0.52
C ALA A 299 25.16 8.13 0.94
N GLY A 300 25.32 7.72 2.21
CA GLY A 300 26.55 7.07 2.71
C GLY A 300 26.72 5.62 2.25
N GLY A 301 25.70 5.04 1.64
CA GLY A 301 25.68 3.72 1.03
C GLY A 301 25.19 2.59 1.93
N VAL A 302 24.71 1.52 1.31
CA VAL A 302 24.32 0.28 1.97
C VAL A 302 25.34 -0.81 1.67
N LYS A 303 25.94 -1.39 2.71
CA LYS A 303 26.91 -2.46 2.59
C LYS A 303 26.28 -3.79 3.03
N LEU A 304 26.26 -4.78 2.15
CA LEU A 304 25.84 -6.14 2.48
C LEU A 304 27.10 -7.00 2.67
N GLU A 305 27.33 -7.55 3.86
CA GLU A 305 28.56 -8.29 4.16
C GLU A 305 28.35 -9.59 4.96
N GLY A 306 29.37 -10.44 4.99
CA GLY A 306 29.31 -11.72 5.72
C GLY A 306 28.48 -12.77 4.99
N SER A 307 27.55 -13.40 5.70
CA SER A 307 26.62 -14.40 5.16
C SER A 307 25.19 -13.92 5.30
N ILE A 308 24.39 -13.94 4.25
CA ILE A 308 23.00 -13.46 4.32
C ILE A 308 22.12 -14.52 3.65
N TYR A 309 20.93 -14.77 4.17
CA TYR A 309 19.90 -15.50 3.44
C TYR A 309 18.69 -14.60 3.32
N TRP A 310 18.37 -14.17 2.12
CA TRP A 310 17.34 -13.16 1.91
C TRP A 310 16.37 -13.61 0.83
N LYS A 311 15.08 -13.65 1.17
CA LYS A 311 13.97 -13.75 0.21
C LYS A 311 12.87 -12.75 0.59
N PRO A 312 12.00 -12.30 -0.33
CA PRO A 312 10.84 -11.52 0.04
C PRO A 312 9.81 -12.39 0.79
N ALA A 313 9.03 -11.78 1.68
CA ALA A 313 7.92 -12.47 2.35
C ALA A 313 6.78 -12.79 1.37
N ILE A 314 6.54 -11.89 0.41
CA ILE A 314 5.56 -12.04 -0.66
C ILE A 314 6.33 -12.29 -1.95
N SER A 315 6.05 -13.39 -2.65
CA SER A 315 6.87 -13.88 -3.77
C SER A 315 7.08 -12.85 -4.90
N ASN A 316 6.13 -11.95 -5.15
CA ASN A 316 6.23 -10.93 -6.19
C ASN A 316 6.77 -9.56 -5.71
N PHE A 317 7.14 -9.42 -4.43
CA PHE A 317 7.73 -8.18 -3.90
C PHE A 317 9.26 -8.17 -4.07
N PRO A 318 9.88 -6.97 -4.06
CA PRO A 318 11.32 -6.84 -3.99
C PRO A 318 11.85 -7.42 -2.68
N ALA A 319 13.05 -7.98 -2.72
CA ALA A 319 13.79 -8.30 -1.50
C ALA A 319 14.44 -7.03 -0.94
N LEU A 320 15.08 -6.24 -1.81
CA LEU A 320 15.87 -5.08 -1.43
C LEU A 320 15.53 -3.89 -2.34
N MET A 321 15.29 -2.73 -1.74
CA MET A 321 15.21 -1.45 -2.43
C MET A 321 16.09 -0.43 -1.73
N VAL A 322 16.91 0.30 -2.47
CA VAL A 322 17.85 1.28 -1.92
C VAL A 322 17.81 2.57 -2.71
N GLU A 323 17.65 3.69 -2.01
CA GLU A 323 17.91 5.03 -2.50
C GLU A 323 19.34 5.44 -2.08
N GLY A 324 20.32 5.15 -2.94
CA GLY A 324 21.75 5.31 -2.63
C GLY A 324 22.64 4.18 -3.18
N PRO A 325 23.99 4.31 -3.07
CA PRO A 325 24.90 3.30 -3.56
C PRO A 325 24.89 2.03 -2.69
N VAL A 326 25.12 0.87 -3.32
CA VAL A 326 25.18 -0.42 -2.65
C VAL A 326 26.51 -1.11 -2.92
N GLN A 327 27.14 -1.60 -1.86
CA GLN A 327 28.28 -2.50 -1.95
C GLN A 327 27.88 -3.91 -1.49
N MET A 328 28.10 -4.89 -2.36
CA MET A 328 27.90 -6.30 -2.09
C MET A 328 29.26 -6.95 -1.78
N ASP A 329 29.48 -7.27 -0.50
CA ASP A 329 30.73 -7.76 0.10
C ASP A 329 30.47 -9.02 0.96
N TRP A 330 29.62 -9.90 0.43
CA TRP A 330 29.29 -11.20 1.02
C TRP A 330 29.82 -12.35 0.16
N ASP A 331 29.97 -13.52 0.76
CA ASP A 331 30.54 -14.68 0.07
C ASP A 331 29.53 -15.81 -0.07
N ARG A 332 29.14 -16.12 -1.31
CA ARG A 332 28.22 -17.22 -1.63
C ARG A 332 28.70 -18.59 -1.14
N ASN A 333 30.00 -18.77 -0.91
CA ASN A 333 30.56 -20.04 -0.46
C ASN A 333 30.55 -20.18 1.08
N ILE A 334 30.15 -19.15 1.81
CA ILE A 334 30.05 -19.17 3.27
C ILE A 334 28.58 -19.15 3.64
N SER A 335 28.06 -20.28 4.10
CA SER A 335 26.70 -20.39 4.62
C SER A 335 26.50 -19.54 5.87
N LEU A 336 25.31 -18.96 6.01
CA LEU A 336 24.85 -18.39 7.27
C LEU A 336 24.66 -19.55 8.26
N SER A 337 25.52 -19.62 9.27
CA SER A 337 25.53 -20.70 10.26
C SER A 337 25.02 -20.20 11.59
N GLU A 338 23.99 -20.84 12.13
CA GLU A 338 23.50 -20.57 13.48
C GLU A 338 24.56 -20.89 14.52
N SER A 339 25.33 -21.96 14.33
CA SER A 339 26.38 -22.39 15.25
C SER A 339 27.53 -21.39 15.36
N THR A 340 27.82 -20.68 14.27
CA THR A 340 28.88 -19.66 14.21
C THR A 340 28.40 -18.33 14.77
N THR A 341 27.13 -18.00 14.58
CA THR A 341 26.54 -16.72 14.99
C THR A 341 25.93 -16.74 16.40
N GLY A 342 25.60 -17.93 16.92
CA GLY A 342 24.92 -18.10 18.21
C GLY A 342 23.43 -17.70 18.17
N VAL A 343 22.84 -17.60 16.98
CA VAL A 343 21.46 -17.14 16.76
C VAL A 343 20.67 -18.24 16.07
N ASN A 344 19.50 -18.57 16.59
CA ASN A 344 18.53 -19.42 15.90
C ASN A 344 17.89 -18.57 14.79
N PHE A 345 18.12 -18.93 13.55
CA PHE A 345 17.52 -18.36 12.34
C PHE A 345 16.29 -19.15 11.87
N ASN A 346 15.89 -20.25 12.53
CA ASN A 346 14.72 -21.10 12.25
C ASN A 346 13.56 -21.10 13.28
N PRO A 347 13.20 -19.99 13.93
CA PRO A 347 12.24 -20.03 15.02
C PRO A 347 10.81 -20.31 14.51
N ALA A 348 9.91 -20.74 15.40
CA ALA A 348 8.53 -21.07 15.06
C ALA A 348 7.73 -19.95 14.36
N HIS A 349 8.11 -18.68 14.58
CA HIS A 349 7.48 -17.51 13.95
C HIS A 349 8.10 -17.15 12.59
N THR A 350 9.17 -17.83 12.17
CA THR A 350 9.81 -17.67 10.85
C THR A 350 10.39 -19.02 10.40
N PRO A 351 9.51 -20.02 10.16
CA PRO A 351 9.98 -21.35 9.78
C PRO A 351 10.73 -21.31 8.44
N TYR A 352 11.80 -22.08 8.34
CA TYR A 352 12.49 -22.35 7.08
C TYR A 352 11.82 -23.53 6.36
N ASN A 353 11.37 -23.33 5.12
CA ASN A 353 10.64 -24.35 4.36
C ASN A 353 9.47 -24.98 5.13
N ASN A 354 8.71 -24.16 5.86
CA ASN A 354 7.59 -24.57 6.72
C ASN A 354 7.96 -25.53 7.85
N THR A 355 9.24 -25.63 8.19
CA THR A 355 9.77 -26.36 9.33
C THR A 355 10.44 -25.38 10.27
N SER A 356 10.30 -25.55 11.57
CA SER A 356 10.97 -24.74 12.59
C SER A 356 11.52 -25.63 13.68
N ASP A 357 12.55 -25.16 14.35
CA ASP A 357 13.11 -25.80 15.53
C ASP A 357 13.56 -24.74 16.55
N SER A 358 14.22 -25.21 17.61
CA SER A 358 14.69 -24.40 18.72
C SER A 358 16.20 -24.48 18.91
N ASP A 359 16.94 -25.13 18.00
CA ASP A 359 18.39 -25.27 18.15
C ASP A 359 19.15 -24.17 17.40
N THR A 360 20.47 -24.29 17.34
CA THR A 360 21.33 -23.31 16.67
C THR A 360 22.33 -24.05 15.78
N THR A 361 21.88 -25.09 15.08
CA THR A 361 22.75 -25.97 14.30
C THR A 361 22.51 -25.90 12.80
N ASP A 362 21.52 -25.13 12.36
CA ASP A 362 21.19 -25.01 10.95
C ASP A 362 22.20 -24.16 10.18
N ASN A 363 22.26 -24.43 8.89
CA ASN A 363 23.06 -23.69 7.93
C ASN A 363 22.21 -23.33 6.71
N TYR A 364 22.31 -22.07 6.29
CA TYR A 364 21.59 -21.54 5.14
C TYR A 364 22.59 -21.09 4.08
N THR A 365 22.41 -21.51 2.84
CA THR A 365 23.26 -21.07 1.73
C THR A 365 23.11 -19.57 1.53
N SER A 366 24.23 -18.84 1.44
CA SER A 366 24.16 -17.39 1.25
C SER A 366 23.63 -17.05 -0.14
N THR A 367 22.42 -16.48 -0.22
CA THR A 367 21.76 -16.12 -1.48
C THR A 367 20.73 -15.02 -1.27
N LEU A 368 20.54 -14.20 -2.32
CA LEU A 368 19.55 -13.13 -2.36
C LEU A 368 18.56 -13.52 -3.44
N GLU A 369 17.38 -13.93 -3.00
CA GLU A 369 16.25 -14.28 -3.83
C GLU A 369 15.29 -13.09 -3.87
N GLY A 370 14.87 -12.64 -5.05
CA GLY A 370 13.95 -11.51 -5.17
C GLY A 370 14.35 -10.49 -6.23
N LEU A 371 13.51 -9.47 -6.39
CA LEU A 371 13.89 -8.27 -7.12
C LEU A 371 14.76 -7.38 -6.22
N VAL A 372 15.86 -6.87 -6.76
CA VAL A 372 16.75 -5.89 -6.14
C VAL A 372 16.71 -4.61 -6.95
N TYR A 373 16.31 -3.51 -6.33
CA TYR A 373 16.32 -2.20 -6.96
C TYR A 373 17.27 -1.25 -6.23
N ILE A 374 18.14 -0.60 -7.00
CA ILE A 374 19.17 0.31 -6.48
C ILE A 374 19.07 1.60 -7.28
N ASP A 375 18.53 2.64 -6.66
CA ASP A 375 18.63 4.01 -7.17
C ASP A 375 19.98 4.61 -6.80
N GLY A 376 21.02 4.17 -7.51
CA GLY A 376 22.41 4.48 -7.20
C GLY A 376 23.37 3.54 -7.93
N ASN A 377 24.62 3.46 -7.46
CA ASN A 377 25.63 2.57 -8.03
C ASN A 377 25.67 1.24 -7.30
N LEU A 378 25.94 0.15 -8.02
CA LEU A 378 26.16 -1.16 -7.46
C LEU A 378 27.63 -1.56 -7.60
N HIS A 379 28.28 -1.95 -6.50
CA HIS A 379 29.64 -2.49 -6.49
C HIS A 379 29.67 -3.89 -5.88
N VAL A 380 29.96 -4.90 -6.70
CA VAL A 380 30.11 -6.29 -6.27
C VAL A 380 31.59 -6.59 -6.06
N THR A 381 31.98 -6.76 -4.79
CA THR A 381 33.38 -6.93 -4.36
C THR A 381 33.73 -8.36 -3.95
N ARG A 382 32.72 -9.21 -3.71
CA ARG A 382 32.89 -10.63 -3.39
C ARG A 382 31.92 -11.52 -4.14
N SER A 383 32.28 -12.80 -4.25
CA SER A 383 31.53 -13.76 -5.05
C SER A 383 30.11 -13.93 -4.52
N SER A 384 29.14 -13.72 -5.38
CA SER A 384 27.73 -13.59 -5.01
C SER A 384 26.82 -14.45 -5.89
N THR A 385 25.64 -14.81 -5.38
CA THR A 385 24.59 -15.49 -6.14
C THR A 385 23.24 -14.82 -5.89
N TYR A 386 22.59 -14.40 -6.97
CA TYR A 386 21.28 -13.79 -7.00
C TYR A 386 20.30 -14.67 -7.74
N THR A 387 19.08 -14.76 -7.24
CA THR A 387 17.96 -15.44 -7.91
C THR A 387 16.79 -14.47 -8.03
N GLY A 388 16.56 -13.92 -9.21
CA GLY A 388 15.56 -12.90 -9.46
C GLY A 388 16.03 -11.89 -10.50
N VAL A 389 15.80 -10.61 -10.22
CA VAL A 389 16.14 -9.50 -11.13
C VAL A 389 16.87 -8.42 -10.34
N VAL A 390 17.99 -7.93 -10.87
CA VAL A 390 18.72 -6.79 -10.30
C VAL A 390 18.62 -5.60 -11.24
N VAL A 391 18.05 -4.49 -10.76
CA VAL A 391 17.87 -3.24 -11.51
C VAL A 391 18.65 -2.13 -10.80
N VAL A 392 19.50 -1.44 -11.54
CA VAL A 392 20.38 -0.39 -11.02
C VAL A 392 20.23 0.88 -11.86
N SER A 393 19.88 2.00 -11.24
CA SER A 393 19.76 3.31 -11.92
C SER A 393 21.12 3.91 -12.29
N GLY A 394 22.17 3.59 -11.54
CA GLY A 394 23.52 4.10 -11.76
C GLY A 394 24.42 3.13 -12.53
N THR A 395 25.68 3.07 -12.12
CA THR A 395 26.73 2.21 -12.67
C THR A 395 26.82 0.89 -11.92
N VAL A 396 27.08 -0.20 -12.64
CA VAL A 396 27.42 -1.50 -12.03
C VAL A 396 28.92 -1.78 -12.19
N GLN A 397 29.58 -2.10 -11.10
CA GLN A 397 30.96 -2.59 -11.08
C GLN A 397 30.99 -4.00 -10.47
N ALA A 398 31.37 -5.00 -11.28
CA ALA A 398 31.47 -6.39 -10.88
C ALA A 398 32.95 -6.83 -10.81
N ASP A 399 33.55 -6.70 -9.63
CA ASP A 399 34.96 -7.06 -9.36
C ASP A 399 35.14 -8.51 -8.90
N ALA A 400 34.03 -9.22 -8.63
CA ALA A 400 34.05 -10.61 -8.18
C ALA A 400 33.03 -11.48 -8.95
N SER A 401 33.31 -12.78 -9.00
CA SER A 401 32.49 -13.71 -9.78
C SER A 401 31.07 -13.78 -9.26
N THR A 402 30.09 -13.53 -10.13
CA THR A 402 28.69 -13.37 -9.75
C THR A 402 27.79 -14.24 -10.60
N ASN A 403 26.84 -14.93 -9.96
CA ASN A 403 25.79 -15.68 -10.66
C ASN A 403 24.46 -14.93 -10.54
N PHE A 404 23.80 -14.72 -11.66
CA PHE A 404 22.43 -14.21 -11.73
C PHE A 404 21.54 -15.30 -12.33
N ASN A 405 20.59 -15.81 -11.55
CA ASN A 405 19.57 -16.73 -12.03
C ASN A 405 18.26 -15.96 -12.18
N TYR A 406 17.72 -15.88 -13.38
CA TYR A 406 16.57 -15.07 -13.71
C TYR A 406 15.26 -15.70 -13.24
N ASP A 407 14.35 -14.88 -12.70
CA ASP A 407 12.99 -15.31 -12.35
C ASP A 407 11.95 -14.47 -13.11
N SER A 408 11.34 -15.09 -14.11
CA SER A 408 10.34 -14.46 -14.98
C SER A 408 9.07 -13.98 -14.25
N LYS A 409 8.84 -14.37 -12.99
CA LYS A 409 7.66 -13.93 -12.24
C LYS A 409 7.60 -12.41 -12.10
N PHE A 410 8.75 -11.74 -11.99
CA PHE A 410 8.81 -10.29 -11.85
C PHE A 410 8.43 -9.57 -13.14
N LEU A 411 8.64 -10.19 -14.30
CA LEU A 411 8.16 -9.68 -15.58
C LEU A 411 6.67 -9.98 -15.79
N ASN A 412 6.21 -11.17 -15.40
CA ASN A 412 4.82 -11.60 -15.66
C ASN A 412 3.81 -11.02 -14.65
N ASN A 413 4.27 -10.68 -13.44
CA ASN A 413 3.48 -10.11 -12.36
C ASN A 413 4.37 -9.15 -11.57
N ALA A 414 4.54 -7.95 -12.13
CA ALA A 414 5.51 -7.00 -11.60
C ALA A 414 5.12 -6.48 -10.21
N PRO A 415 6.11 -6.26 -9.34
CA PRO A 415 5.86 -5.59 -8.07
C PRO A 415 5.30 -4.18 -8.28
N PRO A 416 4.60 -3.62 -7.28
CA PRO A 416 4.28 -2.20 -7.23
C PRO A 416 5.51 -1.33 -7.55
N GLY A 417 5.37 -0.38 -8.47
CA GLY A 417 6.46 0.49 -8.95
C GLY A 417 7.28 -0.07 -10.12
N PHE A 418 7.01 -1.29 -10.59
CA PHE A 418 7.75 -1.94 -11.69
C PHE A 418 6.87 -2.38 -12.86
N ALA A 419 5.59 -2.01 -12.83
CA ALA A 419 4.67 -2.19 -13.94
C ALA A 419 4.51 -0.87 -14.69
N SER A 420 4.25 -0.96 -15.99
CA SER A 420 3.77 0.18 -16.77
C SER A 420 2.55 -0.22 -17.58
N GLY A 421 1.70 0.76 -17.91
CA GLY A 421 0.61 0.58 -18.85
C GLY A 421 -0.72 1.16 -18.39
N ALA A 422 -1.77 0.79 -19.13
CA ALA A 422 -3.11 1.33 -18.92
C ALA A 422 -3.89 0.62 -17.80
N ASP A 423 -3.49 -0.59 -17.42
CA ASP A 423 -4.14 -1.35 -16.36
C ASP A 423 -3.75 -0.81 -14.99
N MET A 424 -4.75 -0.32 -14.25
CA MET A 424 -4.57 0.20 -12.90
C MET A 424 -5.23 -0.71 -11.85
N GLN A 425 -4.65 -0.78 -10.67
CA GLN A 425 -5.21 -1.42 -9.49
C GLN A 425 -5.26 -0.46 -8.31
N ILE A 426 -6.26 -0.63 -7.45
CA ILE A 426 -6.33 0.12 -6.19
C ILE A 426 -5.20 -0.35 -5.29
N VAL A 427 -4.42 0.59 -4.76
CA VAL A 427 -3.42 0.31 -3.74
C VAL A 427 -4.13 -0.05 -2.43
N PRO A 428 -3.96 -1.28 -1.91
CA PRO A 428 -4.58 -1.65 -0.63
C PRO A 428 -4.20 -0.67 0.49
N GLY A 429 -5.15 -0.39 1.40
CA GLY A 429 -4.92 0.53 2.52
C GLY A 429 -5.04 2.03 2.19
N THR A 430 -5.23 2.41 0.92
CA THR A 430 -5.30 3.84 0.53
C THR A 430 -6.71 4.44 0.56
N TRP A 431 -7.73 3.64 0.90
CA TRP A 431 -9.10 4.12 1.07
C TRP A 431 -9.19 5.12 2.22
N LYS A 432 -9.52 6.37 1.90
CA LYS A 432 -9.76 7.40 2.91
C LYS A 432 -11.00 8.22 2.59
N GLN A 433 -11.74 8.57 3.64
CA GLN A 433 -12.82 9.55 3.54
C GLN A 433 -12.22 10.94 3.66
N VAL A 434 -12.52 11.82 2.71
CA VAL A 434 -12.00 13.19 2.68
C VAL A 434 -13.13 14.20 2.78
N ALA A 435 -12.80 15.41 3.23
CA ALA A 435 -13.75 16.52 3.19
C ALA A 435 -14.05 16.91 1.74
N PHE A 436 -15.28 17.37 1.49
CA PHE A 436 -15.70 17.86 0.18
C PHE A 436 -15.04 19.19 -0.19
#